data_AF-A0A3P7MX99-F1
#
_entry.id   AF-A0A3P7MX99-F1
#
_cell.length_a   1.000
_cell.length_b   1.000
_cell.length_c   1.000
_cell.angle_alpha   90.00
_cell.angle_beta   90.00
_cell.angle_gamma   90.00
#
_symmetry.space_group_name_H-M   'P 1'
#
loop_
_entity.id
_entity.type
_entity.pdbx_description
1 polymer ?
#
loop_
_entity_poly.entity_id
_entity_poly.type
_entity_poly.pdbx_seq_one_letter_code
_entity_poly.pdbx_strand_id
1 'polypeptide(L)'
;MAASSGDATNSAFHSYYREIVRQMMFANGDLEDPIPTCIDMVLDMAKYQMVKALEDAWKKAQNEKRDCIMLEDVLVLFKHHKFILNRLLQFARTAESVNELKRAAPRTAKLDEEREEGSDQEDNAVPSTSVFDTSLSRMKAVVDSMNLGETADQLLEMRDVAYEERKKRIAHLGDDMTQDEFLRFTEARQATFRDDSKQKTKL
;
A
#
# COMPACT_ATOMS: atom_id res chain seq x y z
N MET A 1 -33.46 9.02 22.35
CA MET A 1 -32.85 9.60 21.15
C MET A 1 -31.36 9.33 21.20
N ALA A 2 -30.85 8.34 20.48
CA ALA A 2 -29.43 7.94 20.50
C ALA A 2 -29.03 7.33 19.14
N ALA A 3 -29.38 8.01 18.04
CA ALA A 3 -29.18 7.50 16.68
C ALA A 3 -28.29 8.41 15.79
N SER A 4 -27.69 9.49 16.32
CA SER A 4 -27.03 10.51 15.48
C SER A 4 -25.50 10.37 15.33
N SER A 5 -24.82 9.55 16.15
CA SER A 5 -23.35 9.47 16.13
C SER A 5 -22.80 8.54 15.04
N GLY A 6 -23.46 7.41 14.77
CA GLY A 6 -22.99 6.42 13.78
C GLY A 6 -23.14 6.85 12.32
N ASP A 7 -24.14 7.68 12.03
CA ASP A 7 -24.42 8.14 10.66
C ASP A 7 -23.42 9.23 10.22
N ALA A 8 -23.07 10.14 11.14
CA ALA A 8 -22.06 11.17 10.91
C ALA A 8 -20.67 10.58 10.68
N THR A 9 -20.28 9.53 11.43
CA THR A 9 -18.98 8.87 11.23
C THR A 9 -18.91 8.14 9.89
N ASN A 10 -19.98 7.46 9.48
CA ASN A 10 -20.03 6.76 8.18
C ASN A 10 -19.94 7.75 7.02
N SER A 11 -20.63 8.89 7.12
CA SER A 11 -20.54 9.97 6.14
C SER A 11 -19.12 10.55 6.05
N ALA A 12 -18.44 10.75 7.19
CA ALA A 12 -17.06 11.23 7.22
C ALA A 12 -16.08 10.25 6.58
N PHE A 13 -16.18 8.95 6.89
CA PHE A 13 -15.35 7.92 6.25
C PHE A 13 -15.62 7.83 4.74
N HIS A 14 -16.88 7.90 4.33
CA HIS A 14 -17.23 7.90 2.91
C HIS A 14 -16.59 9.07 2.17
N SER A 15 -16.76 10.30 2.68
CA SER A 15 -16.15 11.50 2.11
C SER A 15 -14.62 11.41 2.05
N TYR A 16 -13.99 10.87 3.10
CA TYR A 16 -12.55 10.64 3.14
C TYR A 16 -12.07 9.68 2.04
N TYR A 17 -12.66 8.49 1.94
CA TYR A 17 -12.24 7.51 0.93
C TYR A 17 -12.58 7.95 -0.49
N ARG A 18 -13.67 8.69 -0.66
CA ARG A 18 -14.03 9.32 -1.92
C ARG A 18 -12.95 10.31 -2.38
N GLU A 19 -12.41 11.10 -1.45
CA GLU A 19 -11.32 12.02 -1.75
C GLU A 19 -10.02 11.28 -2.11
N ILE A 20 -9.67 10.20 -1.39
CA ILE A 20 -8.52 9.36 -1.75
C ILE A 20 -8.66 8.78 -3.16
N VAL A 21 -9.85 8.29 -3.54
CA VAL A 21 -10.11 7.80 -4.90
C VAL A 21 -9.99 8.93 -5.92
N ARG A 22 -10.51 10.13 -5.63
CA ARG A 22 -10.34 11.31 -6.49
C ARG A 22 -8.87 11.60 -6.76
N GLN A 23 -8.04 11.65 -5.72
CA GLN A 23 -6.60 11.91 -5.81
C GLN A 23 -5.88 10.81 -6.61
N MET A 24 -6.19 9.53 -6.35
CA MET A 24 -5.62 8.42 -7.10
C MET A 24 -6.03 8.43 -8.58
N MET A 25 -7.28 8.81 -8.90
CA MET A 25 -7.75 8.94 -10.27
C MET A 25 -7.06 10.12 -10.98
N PHE A 26 -6.94 11.26 -10.30
CA PHE A 26 -6.23 12.44 -10.80
C PHE A 26 -4.76 12.12 -11.14
N ALA A 27 -4.01 11.52 -10.20
CA ALA A 27 -2.58 11.24 -10.37
C ALA A 27 -2.28 10.14 -11.41
N ASN A 28 -3.28 9.33 -11.78
CA ASN A 28 -3.12 8.22 -12.71
C ASN A 28 -3.81 8.44 -14.07
N GLY A 29 -4.61 9.49 -14.19
CA GLY A 29 -5.29 9.90 -15.41
C GLY A 29 -4.57 11.05 -16.11
N ASP A 30 -5.34 11.90 -16.78
CA ASP A 30 -4.84 13.00 -17.61
C ASP A 30 -4.73 14.33 -16.83
N LEU A 31 -4.59 14.28 -15.50
CA LEU A 31 -4.52 15.45 -14.60
C LEU A 31 -5.77 16.36 -14.63
N GLU A 32 -6.89 15.84 -15.10
CA GLU A 32 -8.18 16.49 -14.97
C GLU A 32 -8.90 16.01 -13.72
N ASP A 33 -9.71 16.88 -13.13
CA ASP A 33 -10.55 16.49 -12.01
C ASP A 33 -11.59 15.45 -12.46
N PRO A 34 -11.60 14.25 -11.85
CA PRO A 34 -12.46 13.18 -12.33
C PRO A 34 -13.93 13.48 -12.06
N ILE A 35 -14.79 13.04 -12.98
CA ILE A 35 -16.24 13.25 -12.91
C ILE A 35 -16.77 12.63 -11.59
N PRO A 36 -17.60 13.36 -10.80
CA PRO A 36 -18.12 12.88 -9.52
C PRO A 36 -18.70 11.46 -9.53
N THR A 37 -19.56 11.16 -10.49
CA THR A 37 -20.18 9.83 -10.64
C THR A 37 -19.16 8.73 -10.92
N CYS A 38 -18.08 9.04 -11.64
CA CYS A 38 -17.00 8.09 -11.90
C CYS A 38 -16.20 7.80 -10.62
N ILE A 39 -15.97 8.81 -9.77
CA ILE A 39 -15.32 8.63 -8.46
C ILE A 39 -16.14 7.65 -7.62
N ASP A 40 -17.45 7.86 -7.52
CA ASP A 40 -18.34 7.02 -6.72
C ASP A 40 -18.36 5.57 -7.25
N MET A 41 -18.42 5.40 -8.57
CA MET A 41 -18.36 4.08 -9.21
C MET A 41 -17.03 3.36 -8.94
N VAL A 42 -15.89 4.06 -9.01
CA VAL A 42 -14.58 3.47 -8.74
C VAL A 42 -14.44 3.12 -7.25
N LEU A 43 -14.97 3.96 -6.35
CA LEU A 43 -14.98 3.68 -4.91
C LEU A 43 -15.79 2.42 -4.59
N ASP A 44 -16.98 2.27 -5.16
CA ASP A 44 -17.81 1.07 -4.99
C ASP A 44 -17.13 -0.19 -5.54
N MET A 45 -16.50 -0.08 -6.71
CA MET A 45 -15.74 -1.17 -7.32
C MET A 45 -14.55 -1.59 -6.44
N ALA A 46 -13.77 -0.62 -5.95
CA ALA A 46 -12.63 -0.86 -5.07
C ALA A 46 -13.08 -1.54 -3.77
N LYS A 47 -14.16 -1.04 -3.14
CA LYS A 47 -14.76 -1.66 -1.95
C LYS A 47 -15.17 -3.10 -2.21
N TYR A 48 -15.86 -3.36 -3.32
CA TYR A 48 -16.26 -4.71 -3.70
C TYR A 48 -15.06 -5.64 -3.86
N GLN A 49 -14.04 -5.20 -4.60
CA GLN A 49 -12.82 -5.99 -4.84
C GLN A 49 -12.05 -6.28 -3.55
N MET A 50 -11.95 -5.30 -2.63
CA MET A 50 -11.30 -5.48 -1.33
C MET A 50 -12.02 -6.50 -0.47
N VAL A 51 -13.36 -6.40 -0.37
CA VAL A 51 -14.17 -7.38 0.38
C VAL A 51 -14.02 -8.78 -0.21
N LYS A 52 -14.08 -8.91 -1.54
CA LYS A 52 -13.92 -10.21 -2.21
C LYS A 52 -12.55 -10.82 -1.99
N ALA A 53 -11.49 -10.01 -2.07
CA ALA A 53 -10.14 -10.47 -1.77
C ALA A 53 -10.01 -10.98 -0.32
N LEU A 54 -10.60 -10.28 0.65
CA LEU A 54 -10.62 -10.72 2.05
C LEU A 54 -11.44 -11.98 2.25
N GLU A 55 -12.61 -12.11 1.61
CA GLU A 55 -13.42 -13.33 1.65
C GLU A 55 -12.67 -14.55 1.10
N ASP A 56 -11.96 -14.40 -0.02
CA ASP A 56 -11.20 -15.49 -0.63
C ASP A 56 -9.94 -15.84 0.17
N ALA A 57 -9.24 -14.85 0.71
CA ALA A 57 -8.14 -15.07 1.66
C ALA A 57 -8.62 -15.77 2.94
N TRP A 58 -9.78 -15.37 3.48
CA TRP A 58 -10.39 -15.98 4.66
C TRP A 58 -10.78 -17.44 4.43
N LYS A 59 -11.39 -17.78 3.28
CA LYS A 59 -11.68 -19.18 2.92
C LYS A 59 -10.41 -20.02 2.92
N LYS A 60 -9.29 -19.48 2.41
CA LYS A 60 -8.01 -20.19 2.42
C LYS A 60 -7.48 -20.39 3.84
N ALA A 61 -7.49 -19.36 4.68
CA ALA A 61 -7.10 -19.47 6.08
C ALA A 61 -7.92 -20.55 6.83
N GLN A 62 -9.25 -20.58 6.61
CA GLN A 62 -10.13 -21.60 7.19
C GLN A 62 -9.81 -23.02 6.69
N ASN A 63 -9.50 -23.19 5.41
CA ASN A 63 -9.10 -24.49 4.86
C ASN A 63 -7.81 -25.01 5.51
N GLU A 64 -6.92 -24.10 5.92
CA GLU A 64 -5.71 -24.41 6.66
C GLU A 64 -5.93 -24.46 8.19
N LYS A 65 -7.19 -24.37 8.66
CA LYS A 65 -7.60 -24.39 10.07
C LYS A 65 -6.97 -23.26 10.90
N ARG A 66 -6.77 -22.10 10.29
CA ARG A 66 -6.30 -20.88 10.95
C ARG A 66 -7.46 -19.91 11.16
N ASP A 67 -7.46 -19.23 12.31
CA ASP A 67 -8.47 -18.22 12.68
C ASP A 67 -8.08 -16.79 12.28
N CYS A 68 -7.02 -16.64 11.49
CA CYS A 68 -6.47 -15.36 11.07
C CYS A 68 -5.93 -15.43 9.64
N ILE A 69 -6.10 -14.32 8.91
CA ILE A 69 -5.56 -14.14 7.55
C ILE A 69 -4.07 -13.81 7.66
N MET A 70 -3.25 -14.58 6.97
CA MET A 70 -1.82 -14.35 6.83
C MET A 70 -1.48 -13.77 5.46
N LEU A 71 -0.25 -13.28 5.32
CA LEU A 71 0.25 -12.72 4.08
C LEU A 71 0.13 -13.70 2.91
N GLU A 72 0.45 -14.98 3.14
CA GLU A 72 0.33 -16.07 2.17
C GLU A 72 -1.11 -16.31 1.68
N ASP A 73 -2.13 -15.94 2.46
CA ASP A 73 -3.52 -16.08 2.04
C ASP A 73 -3.87 -15.06 0.97
N VAL A 74 -3.38 -13.83 1.14
CA VAL A 74 -3.59 -12.72 0.21
C VAL A 74 -2.69 -12.86 -1.01
N LEU A 75 -1.41 -13.21 -0.83
CA LEU A 75 -0.42 -13.23 -1.91
C LEU A 75 -0.77 -14.28 -2.98
N VAL A 76 -1.33 -15.43 -2.58
CA VAL A 76 -1.75 -16.50 -3.51
C VAL A 76 -2.91 -16.08 -4.41
N LEU A 77 -3.71 -15.07 -4.05
CA LEU A 77 -4.74 -14.53 -4.93
C LEU A 77 -4.15 -13.97 -6.23
N PHE A 78 -2.88 -13.56 -6.21
CA PHE A 78 -2.16 -12.99 -7.35
C PHE A 78 -1.28 -14.01 -8.10
N LYS A 79 -1.41 -15.32 -7.83
CA LYS A 79 -0.54 -16.37 -8.41
C LYS A 79 -0.47 -16.37 -9.94
N HIS A 80 -1.53 -15.90 -10.62
CA HIS A 80 -1.57 -15.84 -12.08
C HIS A 80 -1.04 -14.50 -12.64
N HIS A 81 -0.69 -13.54 -11.78
CA HIS A 81 -0.30 -12.19 -12.15
C HIS A 81 1.16 -11.93 -11.76
N LYS A 82 2.09 -12.51 -12.51
CA LYS A 82 3.55 -12.43 -12.28
C LYS A 82 4.07 -11.00 -12.09
N PHE A 83 3.58 -10.06 -12.90
CA PHE A 83 3.96 -8.64 -12.77
C PHE A 83 3.40 -7.96 -11.52
N ILE A 84 2.23 -8.37 -11.03
CA ILE A 84 1.71 -7.87 -9.75
C ILE A 84 2.58 -8.40 -8.61
N LEU A 85 2.92 -9.69 -8.63
CA LEU A 85 3.82 -10.30 -7.65
C LEU A 85 5.21 -9.63 -7.66
N ASN A 86 5.80 -9.40 -8.84
CA ASN A 86 7.03 -8.62 -8.99
C ASN A 86 6.91 -7.26 -8.31
N ARG A 87 5.87 -6.46 -8.62
CA ARG A 87 5.68 -5.13 -8.05
C ARG A 87 5.52 -5.16 -6.52
N LEU A 88 4.81 -6.17 -5.99
CA LEU A 88 4.65 -6.36 -4.55
C LEU A 88 5.98 -6.71 -3.86
N LEU A 89 6.79 -7.61 -4.45
CA LEU A 89 8.12 -7.93 -3.95
C LEU A 89 9.05 -6.70 -3.99
N GLN A 90 9.01 -5.92 -5.06
CA GLN A 90 9.76 -4.67 -5.20
C GLN A 90 9.38 -3.65 -4.13
N PHE A 91 8.07 -3.53 -3.83
CA PHE A 91 7.58 -2.66 -2.76
C PHE A 91 8.09 -3.11 -1.39
N ALA A 92 7.99 -4.39 -1.06
CA ALA A 92 8.48 -4.95 0.20
C ALA A 92 10.00 -4.73 0.37
N ARG A 93 10.79 -4.98 -0.69
CA ARG A 93 12.23 -4.74 -0.71
C ARG A 93 12.56 -3.27 -0.43
N THR A 94 11.86 -2.36 -1.09
CA THR A 94 12.08 -0.92 -0.90
C THR A 94 11.70 -0.48 0.51
N ALA A 95 10.58 -0.99 1.05
CA ALA A 95 10.13 -0.68 2.41
C ALA A 95 11.14 -1.16 3.48
N GLU A 96 11.71 -2.35 3.31
CA GLU A 96 12.76 -2.87 4.21
C GLU A 96 14.02 -2.02 4.14
N SER A 97 14.51 -1.68 2.94
CA SER A 97 15.68 -0.79 2.78
C SER A 97 15.46 0.59 3.40
N VAL A 98 14.26 1.17 3.26
CA VAL A 98 13.92 2.46 3.91
C VAL A 98 13.94 2.33 5.44
N ASN A 99 13.41 1.25 5.99
CA ASN A 99 13.42 1.01 7.44
C ASN A 99 14.85 0.80 7.97
N GLU A 100 15.70 0.10 7.23
CA GLU A 100 17.12 -0.06 7.56
C GLU A 100 17.86 1.27 7.56
N LEU A 101 17.64 2.11 6.53
CA LEU A 101 18.22 3.45 6.46
C LEU A 101 17.75 4.33 7.62
N LYS A 102 16.46 4.28 7.98
CA LYS A 102 15.92 5.00 9.15
C LYS A 102 16.54 4.53 10.46
N ARG A 103 16.79 3.23 10.60
CA ARG A 103 17.46 2.65 11.79
C ARG A 103 18.94 3.02 11.87
N ALA A 104 19.62 3.13 10.72
CA ALA A 104 21.02 3.49 10.64
C ALA A 104 21.28 5.01 10.71
N ALA A 105 20.27 5.84 10.46
CA ALA A 105 20.39 7.28 10.52
C ALA A 105 20.60 7.77 11.97
N PRO A 106 21.57 8.68 12.23
CA PRO A 106 21.74 9.27 13.55
C PRO A 106 20.49 10.09 13.91
N ARG A 107 19.87 9.76 15.05
CA ARG A 107 18.73 10.52 15.61
C ARG A 107 19.16 11.97 15.85
N THR A 108 18.78 12.88 14.95
CA THR A 108 18.96 14.31 15.19
C THR A 108 17.81 14.78 16.08
N ALA A 109 18.13 15.29 17.28
CA ALA A 109 17.16 15.70 18.31
C ALA A 109 16.29 16.93 17.94
N LYS A 110 16.19 17.30 16.65
CA LYS A 110 15.46 18.49 16.18
C LYS A 110 14.30 18.19 15.21
N LEU A 111 13.98 16.92 14.96
CA LEU A 111 12.86 16.50 14.10
C LEU A 111 11.88 15.58 14.85
N ASP A 112 11.79 15.72 16.17
CA ASP A 112 10.96 14.85 17.04
C ASP A 112 9.66 15.53 17.50
N GLU A 113 9.12 16.48 16.71
CA GLU A 113 7.77 17.02 16.93
C GLU A 113 6.68 16.22 16.19
N GLU A 114 7.05 15.31 15.30
CA GLU A 114 6.13 14.36 14.65
C GLU A 114 6.35 12.94 15.19
N ARG A 115 6.15 12.77 16.50
CA ARG A 115 6.17 11.46 17.15
C ARG A 115 4.92 10.67 16.75
N GLU A 116 5.08 9.70 15.86
CA GLU A 116 4.18 8.55 15.82
C GLU A 116 4.38 7.76 17.12
N GLU A 117 3.52 7.97 18.11
CA GLU A 117 3.45 7.13 19.30
C GLU A 117 2.92 5.73 18.91
N GLY A 118 3.85 4.87 18.52
CA GLY A 118 3.63 3.44 18.30
C GLY A 118 4.63 2.60 19.08
N SER A 119 4.36 2.40 20.37
CA SER A 119 4.83 1.27 21.19
C SER A 119 6.35 1.03 21.31
N ASP A 120 7.00 1.75 22.24
CA ASP A 120 8.25 1.30 22.87
C ASP A 120 7.98 0.11 23.81
N GLN A 121 8.44 -1.10 23.47
CA GLN A 121 9.09 -1.99 24.45
C GLN A 121 9.80 -3.18 23.78
N GLU A 122 11.14 -3.18 23.81
CA GLU A 122 12.03 -4.31 24.13
C GLU A 122 13.44 -4.07 23.57
N ASP A 123 14.20 -3.16 24.21
CA ASP A 123 15.66 -3.11 24.08
C ASP A 123 16.29 -3.96 25.19
N ASN A 124 16.54 -5.24 24.86
CA ASN A 124 17.63 -6.02 25.45
C ASN A 124 18.21 -6.92 24.35
N ALA A 125 19.05 -6.31 23.52
CA ALA A 125 19.74 -6.97 22.42
C ALA A 125 20.77 -7.99 22.92
N VAL A 126 20.37 -9.25 22.96
CA VAL A 126 21.30 -10.38 22.79
C VAL A 126 21.53 -10.53 21.28
N PRO A 127 22.78 -10.62 20.77
CA PRO A 127 23.03 -10.82 19.35
C PRO A 127 22.69 -12.26 18.99
N SER A 128 21.40 -12.52 18.71
CA SER A 128 20.96 -13.77 18.13
C SER A 128 21.20 -13.71 16.64
N THR A 129 22.04 -14.62 16.14
CA THR A 129 22.30 -14.93 14.72
C THR A 129 21.10 -15.54 13.99
N SER A 130 19.88 -15.29 14.48
CA SER A 130 18.64 -15.64 13.80
C SER A 130 18.48 -14.70 12.63
N VAL A 131 18.47 -15.25 11.41
CA VAL A 131 18.00 -14.55 10.20
C VAL A 131 16.66 -13.91 10.58
N PHE A 132 16.59 -12.58 10.62
CA PHE A 132 15.34 -11.88 10.89
C PHE A 132 14.35 -12.36 9.82
N ASP A 133 13.23 -12.95 10.24
CA ASP A 133 12.17 -13.35 9.32
C ASP A 133 11.50 -12.08 8.78
N THR A 134 12.09 -11.50 7.73
CA THR A 134 11.62 -10.25 7.14
C THR A 134 10.36 -10.49 6.31
N SER A 135 9.58 -9.43 6.08
CA SER A 135 8.35 -9.55 5.29
C SER A 135 8.67 -9.96 3.84
N LEU A 136 9.76 -9.43 3.27
CA LEU A 136 10.28 -9.83 1.96
C LEU A 136 10.66 -11.31 1.95
N SER A 137 11.35 -11.80 2.99
CA SER A 137 11.77 -13.19 3.08
C SER A 137 10.57 -14.15 3.08
N ARG A 138 9.53 -13.83 3.86
CA ARG A 138 8.24 -14.56 3.84
C ARG A 138 7.58 -14.49 2.46
N MET A 139 7.48 -13.31 1.85
CA MET A 139 6.88 -13.17 0.52
C MET A 139 7.60 -14.01 -0.54
N LYS A 140 8.94 -14.02 -0.53
CA LYS A 140 9.74 -14.84 -1.44
C LYS A 140 9.45 -16.33 -1.26
N ALA A 141 9.46 -16.82 -0.03
CA ALA A 141 9.16 -18.22 0.27
C ALA A 141 7.76 -18.63 -0.22
N VAL A 142 6.76 -17.76 -0.03
CA VAL A 142 5.40 -18.00 -0.52
C VAL A 142 5.37 -18.05 -2.05
N VAL A 143 6.00 -17.11 -2.74
CA VAL A 143 6.06 -17.09 -4.21
C VAL A 143 6.76 -18.32 -4.77
N ASP A 144 7.87 -18.74 -4.18
CA ASP A 144 8.58 -19.95 -4.59
C ASP A 144 7.72 -21.21 -4.42
N SER A 145 6.86 -21.26 -3.40
CA SER A 145 5.93 -22.39 -3.19
C SER A 145 4.79 -22.46 -4.21
N MET A 146 4.52 -21.39 -4.97
CA MET A 146 3.41 -21.33 -5.93
C MET A 146 3.70 -22.06 -7.27
N ASN A 147 4.92 -22.56 -7.50
CA ASN A 147 5.32 -23.27 -8.72
C ASN A 147 5.05 -22.48 -10.03
N LEU A 148 5.39 -21.20 -10.06
CA LEU A 148 5.09 -20.28 -11.19
C LEU A 148 5.99 -20.46 -12.42
N GLY A 149 6.95 -21.39 -12.36
CA GLY A 149 8.01 -21.57 -13.36
C GLY A 149 9.17 -20.59 -13.23
N GLU A 150 9.05 -19.57 -12.39
CA GLU A 150 10.11 -18.64 -12.00
C GLU A 150 10.20 -18.57 -10.48
N THR A 151 11.40 -18.36 -9.95
CA THR A 151 11.61 -18.08 -8.53
C THR A 151 11.25 -16.63 -8.19
N ALA A 152 11.08 -16.33 -6.91
CA ALA A 152 10.83 -14.97 -6.44
C ALA A 152 11.96 -13.99 -6.82
N ASP A 153 13.21 -14.45 -6.83
CA ASP A 153 14.36 -13.65 -7.27
C ASP A 153 14.34 -13.40 -8.78
N GLN A 154 14.01 -14.40 -9.59
CA GLN A 154 13.82 -14.22 -11.03
C GLN A 154 12.66 -13.26 -11.32
N LEU A 155 11.56 -13.35 -10.57
CA LEU A 155 10.46 -12.40 -10.67
C LEU A 155 10.91 -10.98 -10.30
N LEU A 156 11.69 -10.78 -9.24
CA LEU A 156 12.20 -9.46 -8.85
C LEU A 156 13.04 -8.79 -9.95
N GLU A 157 13.81 -9.57 -10.69
CA GLU A 157 14.65 -9.10 -11.79
C GLU A 157 13.87 -8.94 -13.12
N MET A 158 12.67 -9.49 -13.19
CA MET A 158 11.86 -9.45 -14.41
C MET A 158 11.51 -8.01 -14.80
N ARG A 159 11.69 -7.70 -16.08
CA ARG A 159 11.36 -6.39 -16.63
C ARG A 159 9.85 -6.25 -16.88
N ASP A 160 9.23 -5.36 -16.13
CA ASP A 160 7.83 -4.96 -16.34
C ASP A 160 7.74 -3.75 -17.28
N VAL A 161 7.67 -4.03 -18.59
CA VAL A 161 7.67 -2.99 -19.63
C VAL A 161 6.52 -2.00 -19.45
N ALA A 162 5.32 -2.49 -19.14
CA ALA A 162 4.14 -1.65 -18.96
C ALA A 162 4.28 -0.70 -17.75
N TYR A 163 4.86 -1.18 -16.65
CA TYR A 163 5.13 -0.34 -15.49
C TYR A 163 6.18 0.74 -15.80
N GLU A 164 7.26 0.38 -16.49
CA GLU A 164 8.32 1.30 -16.88
C GLU A 164 7.84 2.36 -17.89
N GLU A 165 7.03 1.98 -18.87
CA GLU A 165 6.40 2.93 -19.79
C GLU A 165 5.47 3.91 -19.06
N ARG A 166 4.71 3.42 -18.08
CA ARG A 166 3.89 4.29 -17.23
C ARG A 166 4.75 5.26 -16.42
N LYS A 167 5.85 4.81 -15.81
CA LYS A 167 6.78 5.71 -15.10
C LYS A 167 7.34 6.79 -16.02
N LYS A 168 7.75 6.42 -17.23
CA LYS A 168 8.26 7.37 -18.23
C LYS A 168 7.22 8.41 -18.62
N ARG A 169 5.98 7.99 -18.91
CA ARG A 169 4.89 8.92 -19.20
C ARG A 169 4.65 9.90 -18.06
N ILE A 170 4.65 9.43 -16.83
CA ILE A 170 4.48 10.29 -15.66
C ILE A 170 5.66 11.25 -15.47
N ALA A 171 6.89 10.81 -15.71
CA ALA A 171 8.07 11.67 -15.64
C ALA A 171 7.98 12.82 -16.66
N HIS A 172 7.65 12.49 -17.91
CA HIS A 172 7.46 13.49 -18.97
C HIS A 172 6.30 14.44 -18.69
N LEU A 173 5.21 13.93 -18.12
CA LEU A 173 4.08 14.76 -17.74
C LEU A 173 4.47 15.84 -16.72
N GLY A 174 5.40 15.53 -15.81
CA GLY A 174 5.93 16.49 -14.84
C GLY A 174 6.75 17.63 -15.45
N ASP A 175 7.32 17.44 -16.64
CA ASP A 175 8.13 18.47 -17.32
C ASP A 175 7.25 19.63 -17.84
N ASP A 176 5.98 19.36 -18.16
CA ASP A 176 5.04 20.32 -18.73
C ASP A 176 4.17 21.02 -17.66
N MET A 177 4.26 20.61 -16.40
CA MET A 177 3.45 21.16 -15.31
C MET A 177 4.01 22.48 -14.77
N THR A 178 3.12 23.40 -14.40
CA THR A 178 3.50 24.54 -13.55
C THR A 178 3.91 24.05 -12.15
N GLN A 179 4.58 24.91 -11.38
CA GLN A 179 4.99 24.58 -10.01
C GLN A 179 3.79 24.17 -9.13
N ASP A 180 2.67 24.89 -9.21
CA ASP A 180 1.47 24.62 -8.41
C ASP A 180 0.79 23.32 -8.83
N GLU A 181 0.72 23.03 -10.13
CA GLU A 181 0.19 21.78 -10.66
C GLU A 181 1.07 20.59 -10.25
N PHE A 182 2.39 20.76 -10.31
CA PHE A 182 3.35 19.75 -9.89
C PHE A 182 3.22 19.44 -8.39
N LEU A 183 3.05 20.46 -7.54
CA LEU A 183 2.80 20.26 -6.11
C LEU A 183 1.52 19.47 -5.87
N ARG A 184 0.40 19.89 -6.47
CA ARG A 184 -0.88 19.17 -6.38
C ARG A 184 -0.76 17.74 -6.88
N PHE A 185 -0.06 17.51 -7.99
CA PHE A 185 0.18 16.18 -8.55
C PHE A 185 0.99 15.28 -7.62
N THR A 186 2.07 15.80 -7.03
CA THR A 186 2.90 15.04 -6.10
C THR A 186 2.16 14.67 -4.82
N GLU A 187 1.32 15.57 -4.28
CA GLU A 187 0.44 15.28 -3.15
C GLU A 187 -0.57 14.18 -3.51
N ALA A 188 -1.25 14.32 -4.65
CA ALA A 188 -2.22 13.34 -5.14
C ALA A 188 -1.61 11.94 -5.32
N ARG A 189 -0.35 11.88 -5.79
CA ARG A 189 0.38 10.63 -6.01
C ARG A 189 0.76 9.93 -4.71
N GLN A 190 0.87 10.66 -3.60
CA GLN A 190 1.13 10.10 -2.28
C GLN A 190 -0.14 9.57 -1.60
N ALA A 191 -1.34 9.95 -2.09
CA ALA A 191 -2.60 9.50 -1.52
C ALA A 191 -2.72 7.97 -1.51
N THR A 192 -3.00 7.40 -0.34
CA THR A 192 -3.14 5.96 -0.13
C THR A 192 -4.29 5.66 0.82
N PHE A 193 -4.91 4.48 0.68
CA PHE A 193 -5.94 4.01 1.61
C PHE A 193 -5.39 3.68 3.02
N ARG A 194 -4.06 3.66 3.18
CA ARG A 194 -3.40 3.38 4.46
C ARG A 194 -3.40 4.59 5.41
N ASP A 195 -3.50 5.82 4.88
CA ASP A 195 -3.48 7.03 5.70
C ASP A 195 -4.63 6.99 6.72
N ASP A 196 -4.32 7.26 7.99
CA ASP A 196 -5.32 7.18 9.04
C ASP A 196 -6.28 8.35 8.93
N SER A 197 -7.54 8.06 8.56
CA SER A 197 -8.64 9.02 8.52
C SER A 197 -8.79 9.84 9.81
N LYS A 198 -8.37 9.27 10.96
CA LYS A 198 -8.40 9.93 12.29
C LYS A 198 -7.32 10.99 12.49
N GLN A 199 -6.22 10.93 11.72
CA GLN A 199 -5.18 11.95 11.78
C GLN A 199 -5.58 13.19 10.96
N LYS A 200 -6.24 13.02 9.80
CA LYS A 200 -6.67 14.13 8.94
C LYS A 200 -7.98 14.82 9.36
N THR A 201 -8.79 14.20 10.22
CA THR A 201 -10.02 14.82 10.78
C THR A 201 -9.80 15.62 12.07
N LYS A 202 -8.54 15.71 12.55
CA LYS A 202 -8.16 16.49 13.73
C LYS A 202 -7.65 17.91 13.42
N LEU A 203 -7.64 18.32 12.14
CA LEU A 203 -7.31 19.67 11.68
C LEU A 203 -8.57 20.48 11.39
#